data_AF-A0A3M0IB09-F1
#
_entry.id   AF-A0A3M0IB09-F1
#
_cell.length_a   1.000
_cell.length_b   1.000
_cell.length_c   1.000
_cell.angle_alpha   90.00
_cell.angle_beta   90.00
_cell.angle_gamma   90.00
#
_symmetry.space_group_name_H-M   'P 1'
#
loop_
_entity.id
_entity.type
_entity.pdbx_description
1 polymer ?
#
loop_
_entity_poly.entity_id
_entity_poly.type
_entity_poly.pdbx_seq_one_letter_code
_entity_poly.pdbx_strand_id
1 'polypeptide(L)'
;MRRIPPDALRSAARSIVLMLLMAMAAAVAPPALAASASAPAGTHIKSHKASGMAKPTAPSEPRSAKNIDGRPKAFQANTGTLWVTDGAGNTYDTGLGMMKGTSPSIIAAGNGGGYQVAFQANTGTLWTVGHYGTADLGLGMMPGTSPSITALASGGYQIAFQANTGTLWVAGSAGTGDWGLGMMRGTSPDITSVEGGFQVAFQANTGSLWTAGSRGTADLGLGMAPGTSPSISNTEIAFQANTGTLWTTGTYGTRDSGLGMMPGTSPSIARVLNGYQVAFQANTGNLWVTGRDGTADLGLGMMPGTSPHIQGGIRLPINSWYQVLFQANTGSLWSTGTDGTADLGLGMMSGTSPG
;
A
#
# COMPACT_ATOMS: atom_id res chain seq x y z
N MET A 1 -15.45 12.89 73.53
CA MET A 1 -15.39 12.12 72.26
C MET A 1 -16.79 11.63 71.91
N ARG A 2 -17.49 12.29 70.97
CA ARG A 2 -18.83 11.87 70.51
C ARG A 2 -18.67 10.81 69.41
N ARG A 3 -19.28 9.62 69.62
CA ARG A 3 -19.37 8.54 68.61
C ARG A 3 -20.44 8.90 67.58
N ILE A 4 -20.10 8.74 66.30
CA ILE A 4 -21.03 8.87 65.16
C ILE A 4 -21.73 7.51 64.96
N PRO A 5 -23.07 7.44 64.79
CA PRO A 5 -23.79 6.19 64.57
C PRO A 5 -23.63 5.64 63.12
N PRO A 6 -23.79 4.32 62.89
CA PRO A 6 -23.33 3.64 61.66
C PRO A 6 -24.15 3.84 60.37
N ASP A 7 -25.20 4.67 60.38
CA ASP A 7 -26.16 4.72 59.26
C ASP A 7 -26.03 5.94 58.32
N ALA A 8 -24.95 6.73 58.45
CA ALA A 8 -24.70 7.88 57.57
C ALA A 8 -24.04 7.50 56.20
N LEU A 9 -23.60 6.25 56.01
CA LEU A 9 -22.87 5.83 54.81
C LEU A 9 -23.73 5.16 53.73
N ARG A 10 -25.02 4.86 54.01
CA ARG A 10 -25.92 4.21 53.03
C ARG A 10 -26.80 5.18 52.24
N SER A 11 -26.84 6.46 52.60
CA SER A 11 -27.62 7.48 51.88
C SER A 11 -26.80 8.22 50.80
N ALA A 12 -25.48 8.36 50.96
CA ALA A 12 -24.61 9.02 49.98
C ALA A 12 -24.32 8.18 48.73
N ALA A 13 -24.43 6.85 48.81
CA ALA A 13 -24.13 5.94 47.69
C ALA A 13 -25.30 5.75 46.70
N ARG A 14 -26.52 6.17 47.04
CA ARG A 14 -27.69 6.12 46.12
C ARG A 14 -27.90 7.42 45.32
N SER A 15 -27.30 8.53 45.73
CA SER A 15 -27.39 9.81 44.99
C SER A 15 -26.38 9.96 43.85
N ILE A 16 -25.29 9.18 43.85
CA ILE A 16 -24.24 9.26 42.81
C ILE A 16 -24.55 8.33 41.63
N VAL A 17 -25.29 7.24 41.84
CA VAL A 17 -25.65 6.29 40.77
C VAL A 17 -26.85 6.79 39.93
N LEU A 18 -27.66 7.73 40.45
CA LEU A 18 -28.79 8.32 39.70
C LEU A 18 -28.44 9.61 38.95
N MET A 19 -27.26 10.21 39.18
CA MET A 19 -26.76 11.37 38.44
C MET A 19 -25.96 11.02 37.18
N LEU A 20 -25.69 9.74 36.91
CA LEU A 20 -24.90 9.31 35.75
C LEU A 20 -25.73 8.71 34.60
N LEU A 21 -27.08 8.75 34.66
CA LEU A 21 -27.95 8.13 33.65
C LEU A 21 -28.98 9.07 32.98
N MET A 22 -28.77 10.38 33.03
CA MET A 22 -29.55 11.35 32.23
C MET A 22 -28.65 12.49 31.75
N ALA A 23 -27.93 12.26 30.66
CA ALA A 23 -27.49 13.32 29.76
C ALA A 23 -28.00 12.96 28.37
N MET A 24 -29.12 13.59 28.04
CA MET A 24 -29.82 13.54 26.76
C MET A 24 -28.89 13.87 25.59
N ALA A 25 -29.11 13.14 24.51
CA ALA A 25 -28.67 13.48 23.17
C ALA A 25 -29.15 14.89 22.79
N ALA A 26 -28.20 15.82 22.63
CA ALA A 26 -28.38 17.02 21.85
C ALA A 26 -27.61 16.82 20.55
N ALA A 27 -28.33 16.51 19.48
CA ALA A 27 -27.81 16.53 18.13
C ALA A 27 -27.42 17.98 17.78
N VAL A 28 -26.12 18.28 17.87
CA VAL A 28 -25.56 19.50 17.26
C VAL A 28 -25.45 19.22 15.77
N ALA A 29 -26.34 19.83 15.00
CA ALA A 29 -26.25 19.84 13.54
C ALA A 29 -24.87 20.40 13.12
N PRO A 30 -24.17 19.78 12.15
CA PRO A 30 -22.93 20.34 11.65
C PRO A 30 -23.20 21.71 11.00
N PRO A 31 -22.31 22.70 11.18
CA PRO A 31 -22.47 24.00 10.53
C PRO A 31 -22.44 23.81 9.00
N ALA A 32 -23.42 24.41 8.32
CA ALA A 32 -23.48 24.46 6.87
C ALA A 32 -22.14 24.97 6.32
N LEU A 33 -21.53 24.18 5.44
CA LEU A 33 -20.26 24.48 4.80
C LEU A 33 -20.44 25.75 3.95
N ALA A 34 -19.99 26.90 4.47
CA ALA A 34 -19.87 28.12 3.69
C ALA A 34 -18.75 27.91 2.67
N ALA A 35 -19.15 27.80 1.40
CA ALA A 35 -18.24 27.84 0.28
C ALA A 35 -17.60 29.23 0.17
N SER A 36 -16.29 29.33 0.39
CA SER A 36 -15.39 30.21 -0.40
C SER A 36 -13.97 30.21 0.17
N ALA A 37 -13.00 29.73 -0.60
CA ALA A 37 -11.83 30.51 -1.03
C ALA A 37 -10.99 29.68 -2.00
N SER A 38 -10.73 30.29 -3.15
CA SER A 38 -10.07 29.75 -4.33
C SER A 38 -8.65 29.23 -4.09
N ALA A 39 -8.41 27.96 -4.46
CA ALA A 39 -7.06 27.48 -4.75
C ALA A 39 -6.62 27.98 -6.15
N PRO A 40 -5.34 28.31 -6.36
CA PRO A 40 -4.85 28.78 -7.66
C PRO A 40 -4.95 27.65 -8.70
N ALA A 41 -5.28 28.02 -9.94
CA ALA A 41 -5.48 27.11 -11.06
C ALA A 41 -4.23 26.25 -11.33
N GLY A 42 -4.21 25.05 -10.74
CA GLY A 42 -3.38 23.95 -11.21
C GLY A 42 -4.00 23.38 -12.48
N THR A 43 -3.19 23.17 -13.51
CA THR A 43 -3.58 22.57 -14.79
C THR A 43 -4.44 21.33 -14.57
N HIS A 44 -5.73 21.45 -14.90
CA HIS A 44 -6.70 20.35 -14.84
C HIS A 44 -6.20 19.18 -15.69
N ILE A 45 -5.80 18.08 -15.05
CA ILE A 45 -5.79 16.78 -15.73
C ILE A 45 -7.26 16.46 -15.99
N LYS A 46 -7.63 16.40 -17.27
CA LYS A 46 -9.00 16.11 -17.69
C LYS A 46 -9.42 14.80 -17.04
N SER A 47 -10.53 14.81 -16.31
CA SER A 47 -11.24 13.61 -15.92
C SER A 47 -11.64 12.88 -17.20
N HIS A 48 -10.91 11.83 -17.57
CA HIS A 48 -11.35 10.91 -18.60
C HIS A 48 -12.49 10.10 -17.97
N LYS A 49 -13.72 10.50 -18.27
CA LYS A 49 -14.93 9.76 -17.91
C LYS A 49 -14.75 8.33 -18.43
N ALA A 50 -14.61 7.36 -17.52
CA ALA A 50 -14.56 5.95 -17.88
C ALA A 50 -15.85 5.64 -18.65
N SER A 51 -15.71 5.31 -19.95
CA SER A 51 -16.77 4.60 -20.65
C SER A 51 -17.03 3.32 -19.86
N GLY A 52 -18.28 3.09 -19.46
CA GLY A 52 -18.64 2.06 -18.48
C GLY A 52 -17.97 0.72 -18.73
N MET A 53 -17.58 0.04 -17.64
CA MET A 53 -17.02 -1.31 -17.67
C MET A 53 -18.00 -2.26 -18.36
N ALA A 54 -17.74 -2.57 -19.64
CA ALA A 54 -18.49 -3.59 -20.35
C ALA A 54 -18.16 -4.98 -19.77
N LYS A 55 -19.18 -5.83 -19.66
CA LYS A 55 -19.06 -7.23 -19.22
C LYS A 55 -18.07 -7.99 -20.14
N PRO A 56 -17.13 -8.80 -19.62
CA PRO A 56 -16.14 -9.47 -20.47
C PRO A 56 -16.75 -10.56 -21.34
N THR A 57 -16.34 -10.60 -22.61
CA THR A 57 -16.33 -11.80 -23.45
C THR A 57 -15.25 -12.78 -22.95
N ALA A 58 -15.41 -14.08 -23.26
CA ALA A 58 -14.53 -15.18 -22.84
C ALA A 58 -13.01 -14.88 -23.01
N PRO A 59 -12.13 -15.49 -22.20
CA PRO A 59 -10.68 -15.21 -22.25
C PRO A 59 -10.13 -15.57 -23.62
N SER A 60 -9.76 -14.55 -24.39
CA SER A 60 -8.92 -14.70 -25.57
C SER A 60 -7.47 -14.80 -25.14
N GLU A 61 -6.64 -15.49 -25.94
CA GLU A 61 -5.18 -15.51 -25.80
C GLU A 61 -4.61 -14.11 -25.48
N PRO A 62 -3.54 -14.00 -24.67
CA PRO A 62 -2.98 -12.71 -24.26
C PRO A 62 -2.58 -11.90 -25.50
N ARG A 63 -3.40 -10.90 -25.85
CA ARG A 63 -2.99 -9.84 -26.76
C ARG A 63 -1.83 -9.12 -26.09
N SER A 64 -0.75 -8.82 -26.83
CA SER A 64 0.37 -8.03 -26.31
C SER A 64 -0.16 -6.81 -25.55
N ALA A 65 -0.06 -6.84 -24.22
CA ALA A 65 -0.40 -5.71 -23.40
C ALA A 65 0.56 -4.60 -23.80
N LYS A 66 0.05 -3.51 -24.37
CA LYS A 66 0.89 -2.38 -24.74
C LYS A 66 1.50 -1.85 -23.45
N ASN A 67 2.78 -2.12 -23.20
CA ASN A 67 3.50 -1.50 -22.09
C ASN A 67 3.69 -0.03 -22.42
N ILE A 68 2.64 0.76 -22.14
CA ILE A 68 2.51 2.16 -22.54
C ILE A 68 3.58 3.05 -21.92
N ASP A 69 4.19 2.61 -20.81
CA ASP A 69 5.13 3.42 -20.02
C ASP A 69 6.55 2.84 -19.95
N GLY A 70 6.79 1.66 -20.55
CA GLY A 70 8.12 1.03 -20.60
C GLY A 70 8.65 0.59 -19.24
N ARG A 71 7.76 0.36 -18.27
CA ARG A 71 8.13 0.00 -16.90
C ARG A 71 7.86 -1.46 -16.64
N PRO A 72 8.75 -2.13 -15.88
CA PRO A 72 8.52 -3.52 -15.56
C PRO A 72 7.37 -3.65 -14.56
N LYS A 73 6.63 -4.74 -14.66
CA LYS A 73 5.47 -5.06 -13.81
C LYS A 73 5.53 -6.53 -13.40
N ALA A 74 5.12 -6.85 -12.19
CA ALA A 74 5.04 -8.23 -11.72
C ALA A 74 3.66 -8.51 -11.12
N PHE A 75 3.15 -9.72 -11.32
CA PHE A 75 1.91 -10.15 -10.67
C PHE A 75 1.86 -11.66 -10.52
N GLN A 76 1.10 -12.13 -9.54
CA GLN A 76 0.71 -13.54 -9.49
C GLN A 76 -0.43 -13.77 -10.48
N ALA A 77 -0.18 -14.53 -11.54
CA ALA A 77 -1.21 -14.88 -12.49
C ALA A 77 -2.19 -15.90 -11.90
N ASN A 78 -3.36 -16.04 -12.52
CA ASN A 78 -4.38 -17.03 -12.11
C ASN A 78 -3.93 -18.49 -12.24
N THR A 79 -2.81 -18.75 -12.90
CA THR A 79 -2.08 -20.02 -12.93
C THR A 79 -1.32 -20.32 -11.64
N GLY A 80 -1.19 -19.33 -10.74
CA GLY A 80 -0.41 -19.42 -9.50
C GLY A 80 1.09 -19.14 -9.68
N THR A 81 1.54 -18.85 -10.90
CA THR A 81 2.94 -18.53 -11.22
C THR A 81 3.18 -17.01 -11.25
N LEU A 82 4.44 -16.63 -11.07
CA LEU A 82 4.91 -15.25 -11.24
C LEU A 82 4.99 -14.91 -12.73
N TRP A 83 4.27 -13.87 -13.12
CA TRP A 83 4.35 -13.28 -14.46
C TRP A 83 5.01 -11.91 -14.39
N VAL A 84 5.81 -11.59 -15.42
CA VAL A 84 6.51 -10.32 -15.53
C VAL A 84 6.24 -9.69 -16.89
N THR A 85 5.99 -8.38 -16.88
CA THR A 85 6.15 -7.51 -18.05
C THR A 85 7.50 -6.82 -17.93
N ASP A 86 8.39 -6.95 -18.90
CA ASP A 86 9.69 -6.26 -18.90
C ASP A 86 9.59 -4.80 -19.39
N GLY A 87 10.70 -4.05 -19.33
CA GLY A 87 10.72 -2.66 -19.80
C GLY A 87 10.51 -2.48 -21.31
N ALA A 88 10.66 -3.54 -22.12
CA ALA A 88 10.34 -3.54 -23.55
C ALA A 88 8.85 -3.85 -23.81
N GLY A 89 8.13 -4.29 -22.78
CA GLY A 89 6.72 -4.64 -22.84
C GLY A 89 6.42 -6.09 -23.16
N ASN A 90 7.43 -6.96 -23.14
CA ASN A 90 7.18 -8.39 -23.25
C ASN A 90 6.60 -8.91 -21.94
N THR A 91 5.45 -9.55 -22.02
CA THR A 91 4.83 -10.22 -20.88
C THR A 91 5.05 -11.73 -21.00
N TYR A 92 5.56 -12.36 -19.94
CA TYR A 92 5.83 -13.80 -19.94
C TYR A 92 5.70 -14.42 -18.54
N ASP A 93 5.38 -15.72 -18.53
CA ASP A 93 5.44 -16.56 -17.33
C ASP A 93 6.90 -16.90 -17.01
N THR A 94 7.32 -16.71 -15.77
CA THR A 94 8.65 -17.10 -15.32
C THR A 94 8.78 -18.60 -15.03
N GLY A 95 7.65 -19.31 -14.94
CA GLY A 95 7.56 -20.71 -14.50
C GLY A 95 7.72 -20.88 -12.99
N LEU A 96 7.93 -19.79 -12.23
CA LEU A 96 8.15 -19.81 -10.80
C LEU A 96 6.82 -19.75 -10.05
N GLY A 97 6.54 -20.76 -9.23
CA GLY A 97 5.31 -20.83 -8.43
C GLY A 97 5.33 -19.86 -7.25
N MET A 98 4.27 -19.09 -7.09
CA MET A 98 4.08 -18.16 -5.98
C MET A 98 3.17 -18.74 -4.91
N MET A 99 3.40 -18.40 -3.64
CA MET A 99 2.46 -18.72 -2.57
C MET A 99 1.13 -17.99 -2.81
N LYS A 100 0.00 -18.66 -2.59
CA LYS A 100 -1.33 -18.08 -2.83
C LYS A 100 -1.60 -16.92 -1.86
N GLY A 101 -2.17 -15.83 -2.37
CA GLY A 101 -2.56 -14.67 -1.54
C GLY A 101 -1.37 -13.75 -1.23
N THR A 102 -0.29 -13.86 -1.99
CA THR A 102 0.90 -13.00 -1.85
C THR A 102 1.10 -12.23 -3.15
N SER A 103 1.77 -11.09 -3.04
CA SER A 103 2.02 -10.20 -4.16
C SER A 103 3.54 -10.11 -4.37
N PRO A 104 4.01 -10.07 -5.63
CA PRO A 104 5.41 -9.77 -5.89
C PRO A 104 5.68 -8.27 -5.69
N SER A 105 6.95 -7.91 -5.50
CA SER A 105 7.42 -6.54 -5.57
C SER A 105 8.56 -6.45 -6.58
N ILE A 106 8.60 -5.38 -7.37
CA ILE A 106 9.53 -5.24 -8.50
C ILE A 106 10.17 -3.86 -8.51
N ILE A 107 11.44 -3.83 -8.90
CA ILE A 107 12.17 -2.60 -9.23
C ILE A 107 12.70 -2.66 -10.65
N ALA A 108 12.88 -1.49 -11.27
CA ALA A 108 13.77 -1.39 -12.42
C ALA A 108 15.23 -1.59 -11.94
N ALA A 109 15.99 -2.40 -12.67
CA ALA A 109 17.37 -2.74 -12.33
C ALA A 109 18.24 -2.84 -13.59
N GLY A 110 19.45 -2.28 -13.53
CA GLY A 110 20.37 -2.26 -14.66
C GLY A 110 19.97 -1.27 -15.78
N ASN A 111 20.80 -1.22 -16.83
CA ASN A 111 20.54 -0.40 -18.03
C ASN A 111 19.56 -1.11 -18.97
N GLY A 112 18.74 -0.35 -19.70
CA GLY A 112 17.96 -0.88 -20.84
C GLY A 112 16.69 -1.66 -20.50
N GLY A 113 16.03 -1.38 -19.37
CA GLY A 113 14.72 -1.96 -19.04
C GLY A 113 14.76 -3.29 -18.27
N GLY A 114 15.90 -3.62 -17.67
CA GLY A 114 16.00 -4.74 -16.74
C GLY A 114 15.21 -4.48 -15.44
N TYR A 115 14.99 -5.55 -14.69
CA TYR A 115 14.19 -5.52 -13.47
C TYR A 115 14.75 -6.47 -12.42
N GLN A 116 14.32 -6.31 -11.17
CA GLN A 116 14.48 -7.32 -10.13
C GLN A 116 13.16 -7.49 -9.39
N VAL A 117 12.68 -8.73 -9.29
CA VAL A 117 11.49 -9.10 -8.52
C VAL A 117 11.90 -9.81 -7.24
N ALA A 118 11.19 -9.52 -6.15
CA ALA A 118 11.15 -10.29 -4.93
C ALA A 118 9.73 -10.86 -4.74
N PHE A 119 9.62 -12.13 -4.36
CA PHE A 119 8.33 -12.78 -4.14
C PHE A 119 8.42 -13.92 -3.12
N GLN A 120 7.30 -14.25 -2.48
CA GLN A 120 7.20 -15.47 -1.68
C GLN A 120 6.87 -16.66 -2.61
N ALA A 121 7.81 -17.58 -2.75
CA ALA A 121 7.59 -18.79 -3.54
C ALA A 121 6.58 -19.73 -2.85
N ASN A 122 6.01 -20.66 -3.61
CA ASN A 122 5.09 -21.67 -3.08
C ASN A 122 5.74 -22.65 -2.09
N THR A 123 7.07 -22.64 -1.96
CA THR A 123 7.85 -23.32 -0.90
C THR A 123 7.80 -22.58 0.44
N GLY A 124 7.28 -21.35 0.46
CA GLY A 124 7.22 -20.49 1.66
C GLY A 124 8.48 -19.67 1.91
N THR A 125 9.50 -19.74 1.03
CA THR A 125 10.73 -18.96 1.12
C THR A 125 10.71 -17.72 0.23
N LEU A 126 11.55 -16.74 0.57
CA LEU A 126 11.80 -15.55 -0.24
C LEU A 126 12.67 -15.92 -1.44
N TRP A 127 12.17 -15.61 -2.63
CA TRP A 127 12.87 -15.78 -3.90
C TRP A 127 13.05 -14.45 -4.60
N THR A 128 14.05 -14.42 -5.47
CA THR A 128 14.30 -13.29 -6.37
C THR A 128 14.48 -13.77 -7.81
N VAL A 129 14.11 -12.94 -8.79
CA VAL A 129 14.32 -13.18 -10.23
C VAL A 129 14.55 -11.87 -10.97
N GLY A 130 15.52 -11.83 -11.89
CA GLY A 130 15.78 -10.67 -12.73
C GLY A 130 17.27 -10.41 -12.97
N HIS A 131 17.62 -9.13 -13.05
CA HIS A 131 18.94 -8.61 -13.41
C HIS A 131 20.08 -9.16 -12.55
N TYR A 132 19.83 -9.37 -11.26
CA TYR A 132 20.82 -9.91 -10.32
C TYR A 132 20.74 -11.44 -10.17
N GLY A 133 20.04 -12.11 -11.09
CA GLY A 133 19.86 -13.56 -11.13
C GLY A 133 18.56 -14.04 -10.50
N THR A 134 18.32 -15.34 -10.66
CA THR A 134 17.21 -16.08 -10.04
C THR A 134 17.74 -16.92 -8.90
N ALA A 135 17.19 -16.77 -7.70
CA ALA A 135 17.64 -17.51 -6.53
C ALA A 135 16.54 -17.71 -5.48
N ASP A 136 16.53 -18.89 -4.85
CA ASP A 136 15.96 -19.08 -3.51
C ASP A 136 16.95 -18.53 -2.49
N LEU A 137 16.51 -17.59 -1.64
CA LEU A 137 17.39 -17.05 -0.59
C LEU A 137 17.43 -17.95 0.65
N GLY A 138 16.60 -18.99 0.72
CA GLY A 138 16.49 -19.89 1.87
C GLY A 138 15.87 -19.22 3.11
N LEU A 139 15.26 -18.04 2.93
CA LEU A 139 14.70 -17.23 4.02
C LEU A 139 13.19 -17.47 4.11
N GLY A 140 12.73 -18.08 5.21
CA GLY A 140 11.31 -18.39 5.41
C GLY A 140 10.47 -17.13 5.65
N MET A 141 9.40 -16.98 4.88
CA MET A 141 8.45 -15.86 4.99
C MET A 141 7.18 -16.28 5.72
N MET A 142 6.53 -15.34 6.41
CA MET A 142 5.22 -15.57 6.99
C MET A 142 4.18 -15.82 5.88
N PRO A 143 3.33 -16.87 5.97
CA PRO A 143 2.28 -17.07 4.97
C PRO A 143 1.28 -15.91 4.93
N GLY A 144 0.88 -15.52 3.71
CA GLY A 144 -0.07 -14.42 3.50
C GLY A 144 0.56 -13.03 3.60
N THR A 145 1.89 -12.93 3.53
CA THR A 145 2.61 -11.66 3.48
C THR A 145 3.40 -11.54 2.18
N SER A 146 3.72 -10.32 1.80
CA SER A 146 4.44 -9.99 0.57
C SER A 146 5.76 -9.31 0.93
N PRO A 147 6.85 -9.55 0.16
CA PRO A 147 8.07 -8.78 0.33
C PRO A 147 7.92 -7.41 -0.34
N SER A 148 8.75 -6.45 0.06
CA SER A 148 8.95 -5.19 -0.68
C SER A 148 10.43 -5.04 -1.03
N ILE A 149 10.74 -4.55 -2.23
CA ILE A 149 12.11 -4.38 -2.75
C ILE A 149 12.38 -2.93 -3.19
N THR A 150 13.58 -2.42 -2.90
CA THR A 150 14.07 -1.13 -3.42
C THR A 150 15.45 -1.29 -4.05
N ALA A 151 15.72 -0.52 -5.11
CA ALA A 151 17.08 -0.31 -5.60
C ALA A 151 17.83 0.60 -4.62
N LEU A 152 19.12 0.35 -4.36
CA LEU A 152 19.94 1.19 -3.51
C LEU A 152 20.74 2.21 -4.34
N ALA A 153 20.93 3.42 -3.80
CA ALA A 153 21.74 4.46 -4.45
C ALA A 153 23.22 4.05 -4.63
N SER A 154 23.73 3.18 -3.75
CA SER A 154 25.07 2.58 -3.85
C SER A 154 25.18 1.46 -4.89
N GLY A 155 24.08 1.12 -5.57
CA GLY A 155 23.95 -0.06 -6.41
C GLY A 155 23.42 -1.28 -5.65
N GLY A 156 22.84 -2.20 -6.40
CA GLY A 156 22.18 -3.38 -5.84
C GLY A 156 20.75 -3.09 -5.35
N TYR A 157 20.22 -4.00 -4.53
CA TYR A 157 18.86 -3.92 -4.02
C TYR A 157 18.78 -4.33 -2.55
N GLN A 158 17.70 -3.94 -1.88
CA GLN A 158 17.34 -4.40 -0.55
C GLN A 158 15.89 -4.83 -0.52
N ILE A 159 15.60 -5.93 0.15
CA ILE A 159 14.27 -6.48 0.37
C ILE A 159 13.94 -6.38 1.86
N ALA A 160 12.71 -5.98 2.18
CA ALA A 160 12.11 -6.13 3.50
C ALA A 160 10.98 -7.16 3.44
N PHE A 161 10.85 -7.99 4.47
CA PHE A 161 9.79 -8.99 4.57
C PHE A 161 9.48 -9.36 6.02
N GLN A 162 8.27 -9.87 6.26
CA GLN A 162 7.93 -10.51 7.53
C GLN A 162 8.40 -11.96 7.50
N ALA A 163 9.40 -12.30 8.32
CA ALA A 163 9.86 -13.69 8.43
C ALA A 163 8.80 -14.58 9.10
N ASN A 164 8.92 -15.89 8.90
CA ASN A 164 8.03 -16.87 9.54
C ASN A 164 8.12 -16.90 11.09
N THR A 165 9.15 -16.26 11.66
CA THR A 165 9.30 -15.99 13.09
C THR A 165 8.42 -14.84 13.59
N GLY A 166 7.83 -14.05 12.68
CA GLY A 166 7.01 -12.88 13.01
C GLY A 166 7.77 -11.57 13.17
N THR A 167 9.08 -11.55 12.92
CA THR A 167 9.91 -10.34 12.96
C THR A 167 10.16 -9.75 11.58
N LEU A 168 10.49 -8.46 11.55
CA LEU A 168 11.01 -7.79 10.36
C LEU A 168 12.40 -8.31 10.02
N TRP A 169 12.56 -8.77 8.78
CA TRP A 169 13.83 -9.15 8.21
C TRP A 169 14.13 -8.33 6.97
N VAL A 170 15.42 -8.19 6.68
CA VAL A 170 15.90 -7.61 5.42
C VAL A 170 16.89 -8.56 4.75
N ALA A 171 16.97 -8.50 3.41
CA ALA A 171 17.95 -9.24 2.62
C ALA A 171 18.38 -8.45 1.38
N GLY A 172 19.68 -8.44 1.07
CA GLY A 172 20.19 -7.75 -0.12
C GLY A 172 21.59 -7.19 0.06
N SER A 173 21.92 -6.22 -0.79
CA SER A 173 23.27 -5.65 -0.92
C SER A 173 23.72 -4.86 0.30
N ALA A 174 22.81 -4.35 1.13
CA ALA A 174 23.13 -3.70 2.40
C ALA A 174 23.15 -4.68 3.59
N GLY A 175 23.13 -5.99 3.32
CA GLY A 175 23.19 -7.05 4.31
C GLY A 175 21.86 -7.80 4.47
N THR A 176 21.96 -8.95 5.12
CA THR A 176 20.84 -9.85 5.39
C THR A 176 20.77 -10.13 6.90
N GLY A 177 19.60 -10.01 7.50
CA GLY A 177 19.42 -10.34 8.92
C GLY A 177 18.07 -9.98 9.51
N ASP A 178 17.84 -10.54 10.71
CA ASP A 178 16.73 -10.21 11.60
C ASP A 178 16.99 -8.87 12.29
N TRP A 179 15.98 -8.01 12.33
CA TRP A 179 16.05 -6.74 13.05
C TRP A 179 15.51 -6.84 14.48
N GLY A 180 14.95 -7.99 14.87
CA GLY A 180 14.38 -8.23 16.20
C GLY A 180 13.09 -7.45 16.46
N LEU A 181 12.50 -6.86 15.42
CA LEU A 181 11.31 -6.01 15.52
C LEU A 181 10.08 -6.84 15.17
N GLY A 182 9.18 -7.03 16.14
CA GLY A 182 7.95 -7.81 15.94
C GLY A 182 6.96 -7.10 15.01
N MET A 183 6.50 -7.81 13.99
CA MET A 183 5.49 -7.33 13.05
C MET A 183 4.12 -7.93 13.38
N MET A 184 3.05 -7.18 13.09
CA MET A 184 1.68 -7.71 13.16
C MET A 184 1.53 -8.85 12.15
N ARG A 185 0.96 -9.99 12.56
CA ARG A 185 0.86 -11.17 11.67
C ARG A 185 -0.04 -10.87 10.47
N GLY A 186 0.38 -11.33 9.29
CA GLY A 186 -0.38 -11.14 8.04
C GLY A 186 -0.27 -9.72 7.50
N THR A 187 0.78 -8.98 7.87
CA THR A 187 1.07 -7.64 7.33
C THR A 187 2.39 -7.67 6.60
N SER A 188 2.52 -6.80 5.61
CA SER A 188 3.72 -6.70 4.78
C SER A 188 4.45 -5.41 5.11
N PRO A 189 5.79 -5.40 5.15
CA PRO A 189 6.54 -4.15 5.22
C PRO A 189 6.59 -3.50 3.84
N ASP A 190 6.88 -2.21 3.81
CA ASP A 190 7.29 -1.51 2.60
C ASP A 190 8.65 -0.84 2.78
N ILE A 191 9.46 -0.78 1.72
CA ILE A 191 10.84 -0.30 1.77
C ILE A 191 11.11 0.73 0.69
N THR A 192 11.85 1.79 1.05
CA THR A 192 12.36 2.79 0.09
C THR A 192 13.85 2.99 0.29
N SER A 193 14.56 3.34 -0.77
CA SER A 193 15.91 3.88 -0.65
C SER A 193 15.89 5.29 -0.07
N VAL A 194 16.90 5.59 0.73
CA VAL A 194 17.17 6.90 1.33
C VAL A 194 18.66 7.18 1.20
N GLU A 195 19.07 8.41 1.48
CA GLU A 195 20.50 8.74 1.53
C GLU A 195 21.21 7.84 2.56
N GLY A 196 22.30 7.20 2.12
CA GLY A 196 23.06 6.27 2.97
C GLY A 196 22.40 4.90 3.20
N GLY A 197 21.30 4.54 2.51
CA GLY A 197 20.78 3.17 2.54
C GLY A 197 19.27 3.06 2.24
N PHE A 198 18.52 2.53 3.20
CA PHE A 198 17.09 2.23 3.06
C PHE A 198 16.31 2.56 4.33
N GLN A 199 15.00 2.73 4.18
CA GLN A 199 14.06 2.84 5.30
C GLN A 199 12.87 1.92 5.03
N VAL A 200 12.47 1.17 6.06
CA VAL A 200 11.31 0.28 6.06
C VAL A 200 10.19 0.91 6.90
N ALA A 201 8.96 0.85 6.43
CA ALA A 201 7.76 1.07 7.22
C ALA A 201 7.00 -0.24 7.41
N PHE A 202 6.48 -0.49 8.62
CA PHE A 202 5.73 -1.72 8.90
C PHE A 202 4.72 -1.50 10.04
N GLN A 203 3.69 -2.35 10.08
CA GLN A 203 2.79 -2.44 11.23
C GLN A 203 3.45 -3.31 12.30
N ALA A 204 3.83 -2.72 13.44
CA ALA A 204 4.38 -3.49 14.55
C ALA A 204 3.31 -4.37 15.20
N ASN A 205 3.73 -5.39 15.95
CA ASN A 205 2.83 -6.28 16.69
C ASN A 205 2.01 -5.57 17.80
N THR A 206 2.33 -4.31 18.09
CA THR A 206 1.54 -3.41 18.95
C THR A 206 0.36 -2.77 18.22
N GLY A 207 0.28 -2.91 16.90
CA GLY A 207 -0.72 -2.29 16.03
C GLY A 207 -0.35 -0.89 15.53
N SER A 208 0.77 -0.32 15.99
CA SER A 208 1.26 1.00 15.56
C SER A 208 2.12 0.91 14.28
N LEU A 209 2.16 2.02 13.55
CA LEU A 209 3.11 2.25 12.45
C LEU A 209 4.51 2.50 13.00
N TRP A 210 5.46 1.68 12.56
CA TRP A 210 6.87 1.79 12.89
C TRP A 210 7.70 2.02 11.64
N THR A 211 8.89 2.58 11.84
CA THR A 211 9.92 2.61 10.80
C THR A 211 11.25 2.10 11.33
N ALA A 212 12.07 1.52 10.45
CA ALA A 212 13.41 1.05 10.76
C ALA A 212 14.32 1.13 9.53
N GLY A 213 15.57 1.59 9.71
CA GLY A 213 16.49 1.77 8.58
C GLY A 213 17.62 2.76 8.87
N SER A 214 18.23 3.28 7.81
CA SER A 214 19.32 4.26 7.86
C SER A 214 18.93 5.58 8.54
N ARG A 215 17.63 5.90 8.63
CA ARG A 215 17.13 7.11 9.34
C ARG A 215 16.76 6.81 10.79
N GLY A 216 17.13 5.64 11.30
CA GLY A 216 16.82 5.17 12.65
C GLY A 216 15.58 4.29 12.73
N THR A 217 15.36 3.75 13.92
CA THR A 217 14.19 2.94 14.28
C THR A 217 13.31 3.71 15.23
N ALA A 218 12.01 3.81 14.92
CA ALA A 218 11.05 4.56 15.73
C ALA A 218 9.63 3.98 15.66
N ASP A 219 8.96 3.95 16.81
CA ASP A 219 7.50 3.92 16.89
C ASP A 219 6.97 5.32 16.58
N LEU A 220 6.08 5.45 15.60
CA LEU A 220 5.49 6.75 15.27
C LEU A 220 4.26 7.07 16.15
N GLY A 221 3.80 6.14 16.98
CA GLY A 221 2.62 6.31 17.84
C GLY A 221 1.30 6.38 17.07
N LEU A 222 1.29 5.95 15.80
CA LEU A 222 0.14 6.04 14.92
C LEU A 222 -0.50 4.66 14.75
N GLY A 223 -1.73 4.50 15.23
CA GLY A 223 -2.47 3.22 15.16
C GLY A 223 -2.91 2.88 13.75
N MET A 224 -2.55 1.68 13.28
CA MET A 224 -2.97 1.15 11.98
C MET A 224 -4.15 0.19 12.12
N ALA A 225 -4.98 0.09 11.08
CA ALA A 225 -6.02 -0.93 11.01
C ALA A 225 -5.39 -2.35 10.98
N PRO A 226 -5.95 -3.34 11.69
CA PRO A 226 -5.42 -4.71 11.68
C PRO A 226 -5.42 -5.33 10.29
N GLY A 227 -4.35 -6.06 9.94
CA GLY A 227 -4.25 -6.75 8.65
C GLY A 227 -3.99 -5.82 7.47
N THR A 228 -3.48 -4.61 7.71
CA THR A 228 -3.13 -3.64 6.67
C THR A 228 -1.64 -3.38 6.67
N SER A 229 -1.11 -2.98 5.53
CA SER A 229 0.31 -2.69 5.34
C SER A 229 0.50 -1.21 5.04
N PRO A 230 1.56 -0.56 5.55
CA PRO A 230 1.87 0.80 5.15
C PRO A 230 2.52 0.78 3.77
N SER A 231 2.56 1.95 3.12
CA SER A 231 3.43 2.18 1.96
C SER A 231 4.29 3.42 2.19
N ILE A 232 5.57 3.35 1.86
CA ILE A 232 6.57 4.38 2.13
C ILE A 232 7.24 4.86 0.85
N SER A 233 7.27 6.17 0.70
CA SER A 233 8.20 6.88 -0.17
C SER A 233 9.34 7.46 0.66
N ASN A 234 10.40 7.95 0.03
CA ASN A 234 11.51 8.59 0.75
C ASN A 234 11.11 9.86 1.54
N THR A 235 9.91 10.40 1.35
CA THR A 235 9.42 11.59 2.05
C THR A 235 8.21 11.36 2.95
N GLU A 236 7.36 10.39 2.63
CA GLU A 236 6.02 10.25 3.23
C GLU A 236 5.59 8.78 3.26
N ILE A 237 4.83 8.41 4.29
CA ILE A 237 4.22 7.10 4.49
C ILE A 237 2.69 7.27 4.40
N ALA A 238 2.03 6.40 3.65
CA ALA A 238 0.57 6.25 3.64
C ALA A 238 0.17 4.96 4.35
N PHE A 239 -0.93 5.00 5.11
CA PHE A 239 -1.44 3.82 5.81
C PHE A 239 -2.95 3.92 6.06
N GLN A 240 -3.62 2.77 6.21
CA GLN A 240 -4.98 2.73 6.74
C GLN A 240 -4.92 2.85 8.26
N ALA A 241 -5.44 3.95 8.82
CA ALA A 241 -5.50 4.13 10.26
C ALA A 241 -6.56 3.19 10.88
N ASN A 242 -6.47 2.97 12.20
CA ASN A 242 -7.46 2.17 12.93
C ASN A 242 -8.89 2.77 12.94
N THR A 243 -9.06 4.01 12.49
CA THR A 243 -10.33 4.66 12.19
C THR A 243 -10.95 4.20 10.87
N GLY A 244 -10.21 3.45 10.04
CA GLY A 244 -10.60 3.00 8.71
C GLY A 244 -10.36 4.03 7.60
N THR A 245 -9.82 5.21 7.92
CA THR A 245 -9.49 6.25 6.93
C THR A 245 -8.04 6.19 6.48
N LEU A 246 -7.77 6.75 5.30
CA LEU A 246 -6.40 6.93 4.80
C LEU A 246 -5.71 8.06 5.58
N TRP A 247 -4.54 7.75 6.12
CA TRP A 247 -3.65 8.72 6.77
C TRP A 247 -2.30 8.79 6.05
N THR A 248 -1.64 9.94 6.15
CA THR A 248 -0.23 10.08 5.79
C THR A 248 0.58 10.66 6.93
N THR A 249 1.88 10.38 6.95
CA THR A 249 2.85 10.99 7.87
C THR A 249 4.23 11.07 7.22
N GLY A 250 5.03 12.07 7.61
CA GLY A 250 6.37 12.28 7.09
C GLY A 250 6.73 13.75 6.95
N THR A 251 7.38 14.09 5.85
CA THR A 251 7.90 15.44 5.55
C THR A 251 6.78 16.48 5.53
N TYR A 252 5.57 16.11 5.11
CA TYR A 252 4.43 17.02 5.01
C TYR A 252 3.55 17.03 6.26
N GLY A 253 4.00 16.39 7.35
CA GLY A 253 3.28 16.26 8.61
C GLY A 253 2.26 15.13 8.62
N THR A 254 1.74 14.80 9.80
CA THR A 254 0.72 13.76 9.97
C THR A 254 -0.68 14.30 9.64
N ARG A 255 -1.42 13.64 8.77
CA ARG A 255 -2.74 14.09 8.31
C ARG A 255 -3.72 12.92 8.17
N ASP A 256 -4.92 13.10 8.73
CA ASP A 256 -6.10 12.31 8.36
C ASP A 256 -6.70 12.93 7.09
N SER A 257 -6.87 12.13 6.04
CA SER A 257 -7.52 12.61 4.82
C SER A 257 -9.04 12.68 4.96
N GLY A 258 -9.62 11.99 5.94
CA GLY A 258 -11.06 11.76 6.05
C GLY A 258 -11.62 10.80 5.00
N LEU A 259 -10.78 10.24 4.13
CA LEU A 259 -11.18 9.34 3.05
C LEU A 259 -11.25 7.90 3.57
N GLY A 260 -12.43 7.30 3.50
CA GLY A 260 -12.65 5.92 3.94
C GLY A 260 -12.00 4.91 3.01
N MET A 261 -11.18 4.02 3.56
CA MET A 261 -10.57 2.90 2.84
C MET A 261 -11.39 1.62 3.02
N MET A 262 -11.33 0.72 2.03
CA MET A 262 -11.90 -0.62 2.20
C MET A 262 -11.16 -1.36 3.33
N PRO A 263 -11.87 -2.02 4.28
CA PRO A 263 -11.21 -2.73 5.36
C PRO A 263 -10.26 -3.83 4.87
N GLY A 264 -9.07 -3.92 5.47
CA GLY A 264 -8.07 -4.93 5.13
C GLY A 264 -7.31 -4.65 3.83
N THR A 265 -7.42 -3.43 3.28
CA THR A 265 -6.67 -3.00 2.09
C THR A 265 -5.56 -2.04 2.48
N SER A 266 -4.51 -1.99 1.68
CA SER A 266 -3.35 -1.14 1.93
C SER A 266 -3.30 -0.03 0.87
N PRO A 267 -2.89 1.20 1.23
CA PRO A 267 -2.61 2.22 0.23
C PRO A 267 -1.25 1.95 -0.41
N SER A 268 -1.01 2.59 -1.55
CA SER A 268 0.32 2.69 -2.16
C SER A 268 0.65 4.15 -2.41
N ILE A 269 1.89 4.57 -2.13
CA ILE A 269 2.34 5.95 -2.26
C ILE A 269 3.53 6.07 -3.21
N ALA A 270 3.52 7.11 -4.05
CA ALA A 270 4.64 7.47 -4.90
C ALA A 270 5.03 8.93 -4.71
N ARG A 271 6.33 9.21 -4.78
CA ARG A 271 6.82 10.59 -4.84
C ARG A 271 6.55 11.17 -6.22
N VAL A 272 6.06 12.41 -6.25
CA VAL A 272 5.95 13.26 -7.44
C VAL A 272 6.70 14.57 -7.19
N LEU A 273 6.84 15.43 -8.21
CA LEU A 273 7.51 16.73 -8.04
C LEU A 273 6.76 17.53 -6.96
N ASN A 274 7.47 18.04 -5.96
CA ASN A 274 6.89 18.87 -4.89
C ASN A 274 5.73 18.20 -4.11
N GLY A 275 5.70 16.87 -4.02
CA GLY A 275 4.65 16.18 -3.26
C GLY A 275 4.67 14.67 -3.39
N TYR A 276 3.53 14.06 -3.09
CA TYR A 276 3.28 12.63 -3.26
C TYR A 276 1.89 12.41 -3.85
N GLN A 277 1.67 11.22 -4.41
CA GLN A 277 0.36 10.74 -4.80
C GLN A 277 0.13 9.37 -4.14
N VAL A 278 -1.08 9.15 -3.63
CA VAL A 278 -1.51 7.91 -2.99
C VAL A 278 -2.63 7.30 -3.81
N ALA A 279 -2.53 6.01 -4.10
CA ALA A 279 -3.63 5.19 -4.62
C ALA A 279 -4.16 4.27 -3.52
N PHE A 280 -5.47 4.08 -3.46
CA PHE A 280 -6.08 3.18 -2.48
C PHE A 280 -7.43 2.65 -2.97
N GLN A 281 -7.85 1.49 -2.44
CA GLN A 281 -9.22 1.01 -2.61
C GLN A 281 -10.12 1.73 -1.60
N ALA A 282 -11.02 2.58 -2.08
CA ALA A 282 -11.99 3.26 -1.21
C ALA A 282 -13.04 2.27 -0.69
N ASN A 283 -13.72 2.63 0.39
CA ASN A 283 -14.83 1.84 0.93
C ASN A 283 -16.03 1.69 -0.02
N THR A 284 -16.06 2.44 -1.13
CA THR A 284 -16.99 2.26 -2.24
C THR A 284 -16.65 1.07 -3.14
N GLY A 285 -15.45 0.50 -3.00
CA GLY A 285 -14.91 -0.54 -3.87
C GLY A 285 -14.15 -0.01 -5.09
N ASN A 286 -14.18 1.30 -5.33
CA ASN A 286 -13.46 1.92 -6.44
C ASN A 286 -12.00 2.24 -6.08
N LEU A 287 -11.17 2.31 -7.12
CA LEU A 287 -9.85 2.89 -7.06
C LEU A 287 -9.94 4.42 -6.93
N TRP A 288 -9.34 4.94 -5.88
CA TRP A 288 -9.20 6.37 -5.62
C TRP A 288 -7.74 6.78 -5.66
N VAL A 289 -7.51 8.05 -6.01
CA VAL A 289 -6.21 8.69 -5.88
C VAL A 289 -6.34 9.99 -5.09
N THR A 290 -5.34 10.32 -4.29
CA THR A 290 -5.26 11.58 -3.53
C THR A 290 -3.81 12.05 -3.39
N GLY A 291 -3.58 13.33 -3.12
CA GLY A 291 -2.25 13.89 -2.92
C GLY A 291 -2.06 15.21 -3.67
N ARG A 292 -0.89 15.40 -4.25
CA ARG A 292 -0.50 16.63 -4.94
C ARG A 292 -1.49 17.02 -6.05
N ASP A 293 -1.94 16.05 -6.83
CA ASP A 293 -2.79 16.31 -8.00
C ASP A 293 -4.29 16.40 -7.63
N GLY A 294 -4.60 16.47 -6.32
CA GLY A 294 -5.95 16.48 -5.78
C GLY A 294 -6.49 15.07 -5.51
N THR A 295 -7.74 15.03 -5.04
CA THR A 295 -8.47 13.80 -4.71
C THR A 295 -9.49 13.49 -5.79
N ALA A 296 -9.52 12.24 -6.27
CA ALA A 296 -10.48 11.79 -7.27
C ALA A 296 -10.88 10.32 -7.07
N ASP A 297 -12.19 10.05 -7.19
CA ASP A 297 -12.71 8.72 -7.54
C ASP A 297 -12.49 8.52 -9.04
N LEU A 298 -11.77 7.46 -9.43
CA LEU A 298 -11.55 7.16 -10.84
C LEU A 298 -12.74 6.43 -11.49
N GLY A 299 -13.72 6.00 -10.69
CA GLY A 299 -14.87 5.21 -11.15
C GLY A 299 -14.48 3.80 -11.61
N LEU A 300 -13.31 3.32 -11.19
CA LEU A 300 -12.74 2.03 -11.58
C LEU A 300 -12.90 1.04 -10.43
N GLY A 301 -13.80 0.07 -10.56
CA GLY A 301 -14.02 -0.97 -9.55
C GLY A 301 -12.82 -1.90 -9.37
N MET A 302 -12.31 -2.00 -8.15
CA MET A 302 -11.25 -2.92 -7.76
C MET A 302 -11.82 -4.24 -7.23
N MET A 303 -11.07 -5.33 -7.36
CA MET A 303 -11.41 -6.58 -6.67
C MET A 303 -11.39 -6.35 -5.15
N PRO A 304 -12.42 -6.76 -4.39
CA PRO A 304 -12.45 -6.55 -2.95
C PRO A 304 -11.25 -7.17 -2.24
N GLY A 305 -10.66 -6.44 -1.30
CA GLY A 305 -9.52 -6.92 -0.50
C GLY A 305 -8.17 -6.88 -1.24
N THR A 306 -8.10 -6.22 -2.40
CA THR A 306 -6.84 -6.03 -3.13
C THR A 306 -6.33 -4.61 -2.92
N SER A 307 -5.01 -4.44 -3.00
CA SER A 307 -4.36 -3.13 -2.86
C SER A 307 -3.86 -2.67 -4.23
N PRO A 308 -3.94 -1.39 -4.57
CA PRO A 308 -3.32 -0.89 -5.78
C PRO A 308 -1.81 -0.73 -5.57
N HIS A 309 -1.06 -0.69 -6.66
CA HIS A 309 0.33 -0.24 -6.66
C HIS A 309 0.43 1.04 -7.48
N ILE A 310 0.99 2.11 -6.91
CA ILE A 310 1.26 3.35 -7.64
C ILE A 310 2.76 3.56 -7.78
N GLN A 311 3.18 3.90 -9.00
CA GLN A 311 4.49 4.43 -9.27
C GLN A 311 4.36 5.85 -9.81
N GLY A 312 5.31 6.71 -9.45
CA GLY A 312 5.31 8.10 -9.87
C GLY A 312 6.72 8.63 -10.04
N GLY A 313 6.82 9.79 -10.68
CA GLY A 313 8.09 10.45 -10.88
C GLY A 313 7.97 11.75 -11.64
N ILE A 314 9.13 12.24 -12.07
CA ILE A 314 9.27 13.56 -12.69
C ILE A 314 9.58 13.34 -14.16
N ARG A 315 8.75 13.88 -15.05
CA ARG A 315 9.00 13.90 -16.51
C ARG A 315 8.68 15.30 -17.02
N LEU A 316 9.67 15.93 -17.64
CA LEU A 316 9.47 17.20 -18.33
C LEU A 316 8.84 16.93 -19.72
N PRO A 317 7.91 17.77 -20.21
CA PRO A 317 7.45 19.04 -19.64
C PRO A 317 6.26 18.91 -18.64
N ILE A 318 5.71 17.72 -18.42
CA ILE A 318 4.47 17.50 -17.64
C ILE A 318 4.62 17.64 -16.12
N ASN A 319 5.77 18.13 -15.63
CA ASN A 319 6.16 18.28 -14.22
C ASN A 319 6.19 16.96 -13.42
N SER A 320 5.18 16.10 -13.51
CA SER A 320 5.13 14.76 -12.92
C SER A 320 4.22 13.81 -13.67
N TRP A 321 4.40 12.52 -13.42
CA TRP A 321 3.53 11.46 -13.92
C TRP A 321 3.32 10.44 -12.80
N TYR A 322 2.22 9.70 -12.89
CA TYR A 322 2.00 8.50 -12.10
C TYR A 322 1.26 7.44 -12.93
N GLN A 323 1.46 6.18 -12.55
CA GLN A 323 0.70 5.04 -13.03
C GLN A 323 0.27 4.21 -11.83
N VAL A 324 -0.98 3.76 -11.85
CA VAL A 324 -1.55 2.84 -10.88
C VAL A 324 -1.85 1.52 -11.56
N LEU A 325 -1.33 0.43 -11.00
CA LEU A 325 -1.70 -0.93 -11.33
C LEU A 325 -2.67 -1.46 -10.27
N PHE A 326 -3.69 -2.18 -10.70
CA PHE A 326 -4.66 -2.78 -9.78
C PHE A 326 -5.33 -4.01 -10.38
N GLN A 327 -5.80 -4.91 -9.50
CA GLN A 327 -6.70 -5.99 -9.91
C GLN A 327 -8.11 -5.43 -10.00
N ALA A 328 -8.66 -5.37 -11.21
CA ALA A 328 -10.05 -4.96 -11.41
C ALA A 328 -11.02 -6.00 -10.84
N ASN A 329 -12.27 -5.60 -10.58
CA ASN A 329 -13.32 -6.51 -10.08
C ASN A 329 -13.63 -7.68 -11.04
N THR A 330 -13.16 -7.61 -12.29
CA THR A 330 -13.21 -8.69 -13.27
C THR A 330 -12.13 -9.76 -13.05
N GLY A 331 -11.14 -9.49 -12.20
CA GLY A 331 -9.96 -10.33 -11.98
C GLY A 331 -8.77 -10.04 -12.89
N SER A 332 -8.93 -9.15 -13.88
CA SER A 332 -7.84 -8.75 -14.77
C SER A 332 -6.95 -7.67 -14.14
N LEU A 333 -5.68 -7.64 -14.55
CA LEU A 333 -4.73 -6.56 -14.27
C LEU A 333 -5.05 -5.35 -15.15
N TRP A 334 -5.24 -4.20 -14.52
CA TRP A 334 -5.50 -2.92 -15.18
C TRP A 334 -4.42 -1.90 -14.85
N SER A 335 -4.22 -0.95 -15.76
CA SER A 335 -3.42 0.25 -15.52
C SER A 335 -4.25 1.51 -15.69
N THR A 336 -3.95 2.54 -14.90
CA THR A 336 -4.53 3.89 -15.05
C THR A 336 -3.53 4.95 -14.62
N GLY A 337 -3.72 6.22 -15.00
CA GLY A 337 -2.85 7.32 -14.58
C GLY A 337 -2.62 8.33 -15.68
N THR A 338 -1.43 8.95 -15.68
CA THR A 338 -1.08 10.03 -16.61
C THR A 338 -1.13 9.61 -18.08
N ASP A 339 -0.79 8.36 -18.37
CA ASP A 339 -0.77 7.81 -19.73
C ASP A 339 -2.12 7.17 -20.16
N GLY A 340 -3.17 7.36 -19.36
CA GLY A 340 -4.51 6.85 -19.61
C GLY A 340 -4.83 5.56 -18.88
N THR A 341 -6.00 4.97 -19.19
CA THR A 341 -6.53 3.77 -18.56
C THR A 341 -6.61 2.63 -19.57
N ALA A 342 -6.15 1.44 -19.19
CA ALA A 342 -6.17 0.25 -20.03
C ALA A 342 -6.41 -1.03 -19.22
N ASP A 343 -7.24 -1.94 -19.75
CA ASP A 343 -7.21 -3.35 -19.39
C ASP A 343 -5.99 -3.98 -20.06
N LEU A 344 -5.11 -4.62 -19.29
CA LEU A 344 -3.94 -5.27 -19.86
C LEU A 344 -4.27 -6.67 -20.41
N GLY A 345 -5.48 -7.18 -20.15
CA GLY A 345 -5.94 -8.49 -20.62
C GLY A 345 -5.25 -9.66 -19.90
N LEU A 346 -4.64 -9.40 -18.74
CA LEU A 346 -3.86 -10.37 -17.97
C LEU A 346 -4.63 -10.79 -16.72
N GLY A 347 -4.97 -12.08 -16.60
CA GLY A 347 -5.71 -12.60 -15.45
C GLY A 347 -4.82 -12.75 -14.21
N MET A 348 -5.20 -12.08 -13.12
CA MET A 348 -4.50 -12.20 -11.83
C MET A 348 -5.13 -13.26 -10.94
N MET A 349 -4.34 -13.86 -10.06
CA MET A 349 -4.85 -14.66 -8.94
C MET A 349 -5.77 -13.79 -8.09
N SER A 350 -6.93 -14.30 -7.71
CA SER A 350 -7.89 -13.53 -6.91
C SER A 350 -7.30 -13.14 -5.54
N GLY A 351 -7.45 -11.88 -5.17
CA GLY A 351 -7.03 -11.37 -3.86
C GLY A 351 -5.55 -11.02 -3.79
N THR A 352 -4.87 -10.85 -4.93
CA THR A 352 -3.47 -10.42 -4.98
C THR A 352 -3.33 -9.05 -5.60
N SER A 353 -2.22 -8.39 -5.30
CA SER A 353 -1.91 -7.05 -5.78
C SER A 353 -0.76 -7.12 -6.78
N PRO A 354 -0.72 -6.24 -7.79
CA PRO A 354 0.43 -6.15 -8.68
C PRO A 354 1.60 -5.40 -8.02
N GLY A 355 2.80 -5.62 -8.55
CA GLY A 355 4.01 -4.83 -8.32
C GLY A 355 4.45 -4.12 -9.58
#